data_AF-A0A8B6CID9-F1
#
_entry.id   AF-A0A8B6CID9-F1
#
_cell.length_a   1.000
_cell.length_b   1.000
_cell.length_c   1.000
_cell.angle_alpha   90.00
_cell.angle_beta   90.00
_cell.angle_gamma   90.00
#
_symmetry.space_group_name_H-M   'P 1'
#
loop_
_entity.id
_entity.type
_entity.pdbx_description
1 polymer ?
#
loop_
_entity_poly.entity_id
_entity_poly.type
_entity_poly.pdbx_seq_one_letter_code
_entity_poly.pdbx_strand_id
1 'polypeptide(L)' 'MPQYCSVPGCRNSGGHKFPEERELQLRWRVAIKRRDSTTKGLWKPGKHDVVCAAHFKEADYRVWTIRL' A
#
# COMPACT_ATOMS: atom_id res chain seq x y z
N MET A 1 15.99 6.91 7.05
CA MET A 1 15.22 7.74 6.10
C MET A 1 13.75 7.65 6.48
N PRO A 2 13.01 8.76 6.59
CA PRO A 2 11.56 8.74 6.82
C PRO A 2 10.88 7.94 5.71
N GLN A 3 9.97 7.05 6.07
CA GLN A 3 9.18 6.30 5.09
C GLN A 3 8.00 7.17 4.67
N TYR A 4 7.97 7.60 3.40
CA TYR A 4 6.88 8.41 2.84
C TYR A 4 5.78 7.52 2.25
N CYS A 5 4.55 8.01 2.24
CA CYS A 5 3.43 7.30 1.64
C CYS A 5 3.66 7.11 0.13
N SER A 6 3.38 5.89 -0.36
CA SER A 6 3.52 5.53 -1.77
C SER A 6 2.42 6.10 -2.67
N VAL A 7 1.36 6.67 -2.09
CA VAL A 7 0.23 7.25 -2.83
C VAL A 7 0.65 8.57 -3.47
N PRO A 8 0.56 8.73 -4.81
CA PRO A 8 0.91 9.97 -5.48
C PRO A 8 0.17 11.18 -4.88
N GLY A 9 0.93 12.24 -4.56
CA GLY A 9 0.38 13.47 -3.97
C GLY A 9 0.11 13.42 -2.46
N CYS A 10 0.19 12.25 -1.82
CA CYS A 10 0.10 12.15 -0.36
C CYS A 10 1.39 12.67 0.29
N ARG A 11 1.25 13.45 1.36
CA ARG A 11 2.38 14.03 2.12
C ARG A 11 2.57 13.40 3.50
N ASN A 12 1.77 12.39 3.83
CA ASN A 12 1.89 11.67 5.09
C ASN A 12 3.08 10.70 5.07
N SER A 13 3.53 10.30 6.26
CA SER A 13 4.61 9.35 6.46
C SER A 13 4.14 8.13 7.26
N GLY A 14 4.93 7.05 7.22
CA GLY A 14 4.66 5.80 7.90
C GLY A 14 3.46 5.02 7.35
N GLY A 15 2.96 4.10 8.17
CA GLY A 15 1.79 3.27 7.86
C GLY A 15 2.14 1.82 7.54
N HIS A 16 1.34 1.23 6.67
CA HIS A 16 1.32 -0.21 6.40
C HIS A 16 2.29 -0.56 5.30
N LYS A 17 3.08 -1.61 5.53
CA LYS A 17 3.90 -2.22 4.49
C LYS A 17 3.00 -2.94 3.50
N PHE A 18 3.47 -3.05 2.26
CA PHE A 18 2.80 -3.87 1.27
C PHE A 18 2.78 -5.35 1.73
N PRO A 19 1.66 -6.05 1.53
CA PRO A 19 1.54 -7.46 1.90
C PRO A 19 2.42 -8.33 1.02
N GLU A 20 2.83 -9.50 1.55
CA GLU A 20 3.56 -10.51 0.79
C GLU A 20 2.66 -11.25 -0.20
N GLU A 21 1.36 -11.35 0.11
CA GLU A 21 0.34 -11.96 -0.73
C GLU A 21 0.21 -11.18 -2.04
N ARG A 22 0.50 -11.85 -3.16
CA ARG A 22 0.71 -11.23 -4.47
C ARG A 22 -0.55 -10.58 -5.03
N GLU A 23 -1.72 -11.18 -4.83
CA GLU A 23 -3.00 -10.66 -5.31
C GLU A 23 -3.41 -9.41 -4.55
N LEU A 24 -3.36 -9.42 -3.22
CA LEU A 24 -3.63 -8.24 -2.40
C LEU A 24 -2.62 -7.13 -2.68
N GLN A 25 -1.34 -7.46 -2.83
CA GLN A 25 -0.31 -6.49 -3.21
C GLN A 25 -0.62 -5.87 -4.58
N LEU A 26 -1.07 -6.67 -5.56
CA LEU A 26 -1.48 -6.18 -6.87
C LEU A 26 -2.70 -5.26 -6.76
N ARG A 27 -3.71 -5.61 -5.96
CA ARG A 27 -4.89 -4.76 -5.72
C ARG A 27 -4.49 -3.40 -5.16
N TRP A 28 -3.56 -3.36 -4.21
CA TRP A 28 -3.02 -2.10 -3.68
C TRP A 28 -2.34 -1.28 -4.77
N ARG A 29 -1.44 -1.89 -5.55
CA ARG A 29 -0.72 -1.21 -6.63
C ARG A 29 -1.67 -0.60 -7.66
N VAL A 30 -2.72 -1.33 -8.04
CA VAL A 30 -3.77 -0.85 -8.95
C VAL A 30 -4.55 0.31 -8.35
N ALA A 31 -4.91 0.25 -7.06
CA ALA A 31 -5.62 1.34 -6.37
C ALA A 31 -4.76 2.61 -6.26
N ILE A 32 -3.47 2.46 -5.98
CA ILE A 32 -2.50 3.55 -5.84
C ILE A 32 -2.23 4.24 -7.18
N LYS A 33 -2.34 3.53 -8.31
CA LYS A 33 -2.13 4.04 -9.68
C LYS A 33 -0.79 4.74 -9.90
N ARG A 34 0.23 4.41 -9.09
CA ARG A 34 1.60 4.88 -9.28
C ARG A 34 2.20 4.19 -10.52
N ARG A 35 2.77 4.99 -11.41
CA ARG A 35 3.49 4.49 -12.59
C ARG A 35 4.98 4.44 -12.31
N ASP A 36 5.62 3.42 -12.87
CA ASP A 36 7.07 3.32 -12.86
C ASP A 36 7.67 4.40 -13.77
N SER A 37 8.68 5.12 -13.30
CA SER A 37 9.27 6.23 -14.05
C SER A 37 9.98 5.78 -15.33
N THR A 38 10.51 4.56 -15.33
CA THR A 38 11.37 4.00 -16.38
C THR A 38 10.54 3.23 -17.39
N THR A 39 9.81 2.21 -16.94
CA THR A 39 9.03 1.30 -17.79
C THR A 39 7.67 1.87 -18.18
N LYS A 40 7.22 2.95 -17.53
CA LYS A 40 5.87 3.55 -17.65
C LYS A 40 4.71 2.60 -17.27
N GLY A 41 5.03 1.39 -16.81
CA GLY A 41 4.08 0.38 -16.38
C GLY A 41 3.65 0.51 -14.93
N LEU A 42 2.99 -0.53 -14.42
CA LEU A 42 2.55 -0.59 -13.02
C LEU A 42 3.77 -0.70 -12.10
N TRP A 43 4.00 0.35 -11.31
CA TRP A 43 5.11 0.40 -10.36
C TRP A 43 5.09 -0.78 -9.37
N LYS A 44 6.26 -1.26 -8.98
CA LYS A 44 6.44 -2.35 -8.00
C LYS A 44 7.00 -1.80 -6.69
N PRO A 45 6.39 -2.09 -5.53
CA PRO A 45 6.91 -1.67 -4.24
C PRO A 45 8.20 -2.42 -3.88
N GLY A 46 9.12 -1.70 -3.25
CA GLY A 46 10.28 -2.22 -2.56
C GLY A 46 10.03 -2.47 -1.06
N LYS A 47 11.06 -2.96 -0.36
CA LYS A 47 11.01 -3.37 1.06
C LYS A 47 10.55 -2.27 2.03
N HIS A 48 10.79 -1.03 1.65
CA HIS A 48 10.57 0.14 2.50
C HIS A 48 9.32 0.92 2.12
N ASP A 49 8.70 0.61 0.99
CA ASP A 49 7.49 1.31 0.56
C ASP A 49 6.31 1.00 1.50
N VAL A 50 5.58 2.05 1.86
CA VAL A 50 4.44 2.00 2.77
C VAL A 50 3.27 2.81 2.25
N VAL A 51 2.08 2.56 2.79
CA VAL A 51 0.87 3.36 2.58
C VAL A 51 0.36 3.83 3.94
N CYS A 52 0.18 5.14 4.09
CA CYS A 52 -0.26 5.71 5.37
C CYS A 52 -1.68 5.26 5.74
N ALA A 53 -2.00 5.25 7.04
CA ALA A 53 -3.28 4.77 7.55
C ALA A 53 -4.50 5.54 7.01
N ALA A 54 -4.32 6.78 6.54
CA ALA A 54 -5.39 7.61 5.99
C ALA A 54 -6.03 7.05 4.71
N HIS A 55 -5.38 6.08 4.04
CA HIS A 55 -5.91 5.43 2.84
C HIS A 55 -6.69 4.15 3.12
N PHE A 56 -6.87 3.81 4.39
CA PHE A 56 -7.62 2.64 4.83
C PHE A 56 -8.82 3.09 5.65
N LYS A 57 -9.91 2.35 5.53
CA LYS A 57 -11.08 2.45 6.38
C LYS A 57 -10.90 1.51 7.57
N GLU A 58 -11.56 1.79 8.68
CA GLU A 58 -11.54 0.90 9.86
C GLU A 58 -11.98 -0.53 9.52
N ALA A 59 -12.89 -0.69 8.57
CA ALA A 59 -13.35 -1.99 8.09
C ALA A 59 -12.25 -2.82 7.42
N ASP A 60 -11.22 -2.18 6.83
CA ASP A 60 -10.12 -2.86 6.15
C ASP A 60 -9.19 -3.60 7.12
N TYR A 61 -9.23 -3.26 8.42
CA TYR A 61 -8.44 -3.89 9.48
C TYR A 61 -9.14 -5.08 10.15
N ARG A 62 -10.41 -5.33 9.82
CA ARG A 62 -11.20 -6.36 10.50
C ARG A 62 -10.82 -7.74 9.98
N VAL A 63 -9.90 -8.39 10.69
CA VAL A 63 -9.77 -9.85 10.67
C VAL A 63 -10.93 -10.40 11.49
N TRP A 64 -11.82 -11.17 10.87
CA TRP A 64 -12.87 -11.87 11.60
C TRP A 64 -12.22 -12.92 12.49
N THR A 65 -12.17 -12.65 13.80
CA THR A 65 -11.94 -13.68 14.81
C THR A 65 -12.93 -14.81 14.55
N ILE A 66 -12.39 -16.00 14.32
CA ILE A 66 -13.13 -17.25 14.28
C ILE A 66 -13.95 -17.34 15.58
N ARG A 67 -15.28 -17.34 15.46
CA ARG A 67 -16.15 -17.80 16.54
C ARG A 67 -15.92 -19.31 16.66
N LEU A 68 -15.18 -19.72 17.68
CA LEU A 68 -15.26 -21.05 18.28
C LEU A 68 -15.73 -20.87 19.72
#